data_AF-A0A916NDP2-F1
#
_entry.id   AF-A0A916NDP2-F1
#
_cell.length_a   1.000
_cell.length_b   1.000
_cell.length_c   1.000
_cell.angle_alpha   90.00
_cell.angle_beta   90.00
_cell.angle_gamma   90.00
#
_symmetry.space_group_name_H-M   'P 1'
#
loop_
_entity.id
_entity.type
_entity.pdbx_description
1 polymer ?
#
loop_
_entity_poly.entity_id
_entity_poly.type
_entity_poly.pdbx_seq_one_letter_code
_entity_poly.pdbx_strand_id
1 'polypeptide(L)'
;MIAASSAVSIRAMDRVTEYRGFDIHVDLHLASRDMFDVWFQIEGPMSPPGVAAIGKRIKVFGGPYSRRWAYLVAELAGRAAVDVILGPEE
;
A
#
# COMPACT_ATOMS: atom_id res chain seq x y z
N MET A 1 -33.41 13.13 13.55
CA MET A 1 -32.58 12.04 13.00
C MET A 1 -31.56 12.66 12.06
N ILE A 2 -30.34 12.87 12.53
CA ILE A 2 -29.24 13.38 11.70
C ILE A 2 -28.48 12.14 11.23
N ALA A 3 -28.47 11.91 9.92
CA ALA A 3 -27.67 10.86 9.31
C ALA A 3 -26.20 11.07 9.70
N ALA A 4 -25.58 10.04 10.25
CA ALA A 4 -24.17 10.06 10.59
C ALA A 4 -23.37 10.38 9.32
N SER A 5 -22.81 11.58 9.30
CA SER A 5 -21.91 12.07 8.25
C SER A 5 -20.82 11.04 8.04
N SER A 6 -20.74 10.49 6.84
CA SER A 6 -19.63 9.66 6.38
C SER A 6 -18.33 10.36 6.77
N ALA A 7 -17.62 9.80 7.74
CA ALA A 7 -16.28 10.26 8.07
C ALA A 7 -15.44 10.04 6.80
N VAL A 8 -15.15 11.14 6.12
CA VAL A 8 -14.02 11.22 5.21
C VAL A 8 -12.84 10.66 5.98
N SER A 9 -12.36 9.49 5.58
CA SER A 9 -11.12 8.91 6.09
C SER A 9 -10.03 9.93 5.77
N ILE A 10 -9.67 10.74 6.78
CA ILE A 10 -8.60 11.72 6.68
C ILE A 10 -7.35 10.93 6.26
N ARG A 11 -6.84 11.27 5.08
CA ARG A 11 -5.93 10.48 4.25
C ARG A 11 -4.82 9.83 5.06
N ALA A 12 -4.84 8.50 5.15
CA ALA A 12 -3.75 7.70 5.71
C ALA A 12 -2.66 7.37 4.67
N MET A 13 -2.57 8.11 3.56
CA MET A 13 -1.47 7.96 2.59
C MET A 13 -0.27 8.76 3.09
N ASP A 14 0.54 8.15 3.96
CA ASP A 14 1.65 8.86 4.62
C ASP A 14 2.95 8.83 3.81
N ARG A 15 3.07 7.94 2.81
CA ARG A 15 4.28 7.86 1.98
C ARG A 15 4.00 7.25 0.61
N VAL A 16 4.57 7.85 -0.43
CA VAL A 16 4.62 7.33 -1.79
C VAL A 16 6.08 7.16 -2.17
N THR A 17 6.43 6.04 -2.79
CA THR A 17 7.76 5.77 -3.34
C THR A 17 7.66 5.22 -4.74
N GLU A 18 8.46 5.73 -5.66
CA GLU A 18 8.54 5.19 -7.02
C GLU A 18 9.48 3.96 -7.07
N TYR A 19 9.09 2.96 -7.85
CA TYR A 19 9.93 1.83 -8.21
C TYR A 19 9.62 1.33 -9.63
N ARG A 20 10.62 1.33 -10.52
CA ARG A 20 10.51 0.90 -11.92
C ARG A 20 9.35 1.56 -12.69
N GLY A 21 9.08 2.85 -12.42
CA GLY A 21 7.99 3.61 -13.03
C GLY A 21 6.60 3.36 -12.45
N PHE A 22 6.50 2.64 -11.32
CA PHE A 22 5.27 2.47 -10.55
C PHE A 22 5.35 3.20 -9.21
N ASP A 23 4.26 3.83 -8.81
CA ASP A 23 4.09 4.41 -7.50
C ASP A 23 3.60 3.35 -6.51
N ILE A 24 4.30 3.23 -5.39
CA ILE A 24 3.91 2.41 -4.26
C ILE A 24 3.41 3.34 -3.16
N HIS A 25 2.12 3.30 -2.92
CA HIS A 25 1.47 4.04 -1.85
C HIS A 25 1.39 3.16 -0.61
N VAL A 26 1.72 3.72 0.55
CA VAL A 26 1.63 3.02 1.84
C VAL A 26 0.58 3.69 2.72
N ASP A 27 -0.35 2.87 3.22
CA ASP A 27 -1.41 3.29 4.12
C ASP A 27 -1.27 2.64 5.50
N LEU A 28 -1.12 3.46 6.54
CA LEU A 28 -1.01 3.01 7.93
C LEU A 28 -2.33 3.22 8.68
N HIS A 29 -2.79 2.17 9.37
CA HIS A 29 -3.92 2.25 10.30
C HIS A 29 -3.45 1.93 11.71
N LEU A 30 -3.64 2.85 12.65
CA LEU A 30 -3.30 2.64 14.05
C LEU A 30 -4.15 1.50 14.63
N ALA A 31 -3.48 0.42 15.05
CA ALA A 31 -4.12 -0.74 15.67
C ALA A 31 -4.03 -0.67 17.20
N SER A 32 -2.90 -0.21 17.73
CA SER A 32 -2.68 0.09 19.15
C SER A 32 -1.55 1.12 19.29
N ARG A 33 -1.19 1.51 20.51
CA ARG A 33 -0.17 2.56 20.75
C ARG A 33 1.12 2.27 19.97
N ASP A 34 1.44 3.15 19.02
CA ASP A 34 2.62 3.08 18.14
C ASP A 34 2.73 1.82 17.27
N MET A 35 1.63 1.08 17.10
CA MET A 35 1.53 -0.16 16.33
C MET A 35 0.46 -0.03 15.24
N PHE A 36 0.80 -0.42 14.02
CA PHE A 36 0.02 -0.14 12.81
C PHE A 36 -0.23 -1.40 12.00
N ASP A 37 -1.48 -1.62 11.62
CA ASP A 37 -1.77 -2.43 10.44
C ASP A 37 -1.39 -1.62 9.20
N VAL A 38 -0.89 -2.28 8.16
CA VAL A 38 -0.41 -1.61 6.95
C VAL A 38 -0.95 -2.23 5.67
N TRP A 39 -1.26 -1.37 4.72
CA TRP A 39 -1.60 -1.71 3.35
C TRP A 39 -0.63 -1.04 2.39
N PHE A 40 -0.50 -1.62 1.21
CA PHE A 40 0.12 -0.95 0.07
C PHE A 40 -0.82 -0.94 -1.14
N GLN A 41 -0.62 0.01 -2.05
CA GLN A 41 -1.29 0.09 -3.34
C GLN A 41 -0.26 0.44 -4.40
N ILE A 42 -0.34 -0.22 -5.56
CA ILE A 42 0.52 0.05 -6.70
C ILE A 42 -0.29 0.82 -7.75
N GLU A 43 0.24 1.95 -8.19
CA GLU A 43 -0.26 2.72 -9.33
C GLU A 43 0.85 2.83 -10.38
N GLY A 44 0.49 2.93 -11.67
CA GLY A 44 1.50 3.02 -12.72
C GLY A 44 0.91 3.11 -14.12
N PRO A 45 1.75 3.37 -15.13
CA PRO A 45 1.33 3.72 -16.48
C PRO A 45 0.70 2.54 -17.26
N MET A 46 0.88 1.31 -16.78
CA MET A 46 0.36 0.11 -17.44
C MET A 46 -0.36 -0.79 -16.45
N SER A 47 -1.53 -1.30 -16.87
CA SER A 47 -2.20 -2.45 -16.25
C SER A 47 -2.13 -3.63 -17.22
N PRO A 48 -1.08 -4.47 -17.17
CA PRO A 48 -0.99 -5.61 -18.05
C PRO A 48 -2.21 -6.55 -17.84
N PRO A 49 -2.78 -7.11 -18.93
CA PRO A 49 -3.94 -8.00 -18.84
C PRO A 49 -3.67 -9.17 -17.89
N GLY A 50 -4.58 -9.40 -16.94
CA GLY A 50 -4.47 -10.49 -15.96
C GLY A 50 -3.87 -10.10 -14.61
N VAL A 51 -3.32 -8.89 -14.45
CA VAL A 51 -2.86 -8.39 -13.15
C VAL A 51 -3.98 -7.61 -12.45
N ALA A 52 -4.77 -8.29 -11.63
CA ALA A 52 -5.89 -7.70 -10.89
C ALA A 52 -5.48 -6.86 -9.66
N ALA A 53 -4.18 -6.67 -9.42
CA ALA A 53 -3.60 -6.07 -8.22
C ALA A 53 -3.33 -4.56 -8.33
N ILE A 54 -3.19 -4.02 -9.55
CA ILE A 54 -2.89 -2.59 -9.75
C ILE A 54 -4.14 -1.77 -9.39
N GLY A 55 -3.93 -0.66 -8.67
CA GLY A 55 -4.99 0.21 -8.15
C GLY A 55 -5.79 -0.37 -6.99
N LYS A 56 -5.48 -1.60 -6.53
CA LYS A 56 -6.10 -2.17 -5.33
C LYS A 56 -5.19 -2.00 -4.12
N ARG A 57 -5.82 -1.67 -2.99
CA ARG A 57 -5.17 -1.65 -1.69
C ARG A 57 -5.08 -3.06 -1.11
N ILE A 58 -3.86 -3.53 -0.84
CA ILE A 58 -3.55 -4.89 -0.38
C ILE A 58 -3.04 -4.82 1.06
N LYS A 59 -3.63 -5.61 1.97
CA LYS A 59 -3.18 -5.69 3.36
C LYS A 59 -1.88 -6.48 3.44
N VAL A 60 -0.90 -5.97 4.16
CA VAL A 60 0.31 -6.72 4.52
C VAL A 60 0.01 -7.57 5.76
N PHE A 61 0.22 -8.87 5.67
CA PHE A 61 0.04 -9.80 6.79
C PHE A 61 1.25 -9.84 7.72
N GLY A 62 1.01 -10.20 8.99
CA GLY A 62 2.06 -10.38 10.01
C GLY A 62 2.24 -9.19 10.96
N GLY A 63 1.39 -8.17 10.87
CA GLY A 63 1.34 -7.04 11.80
C GLY A 63 0.49 -7.28 13.05
N PRO A 64 0.22 -6.22 13.84
CA PRO A 64 0.62 -4.84 13.58
C PRO A 64 2.13 -4.61 13.77
N TYR A 65 2.67 -3.59 13.11
CA TYR A 65 4.10 -3.24 13.12
C TYR A 65 4.34 -1.88 13.79
N SER A 66 5.55 -1.68 14.34
CA SER A 66 6.00 -0.32 14.64
C SER A 66 6.04 0.54 13.36
N ARG A 67 5.83 1.86 13.46
CA ARG A 67 5.74 2.78 12.30
C ARG A 67 6.86 2.59 11.26
N ARG A 68 8.12 2.51 11.70
CA ARG A 68 9.28 2.35 10.80
C ARG A 68 9.23 1.01 10.05
N TRP A 69 8.86 -0.07 10.74
CA TRP A 69 8.70 -1.39 10.12
C TRP A 69 7.50 -1.44 9.18
N ALA A 70 6.39 -0.79 9.54
CA ALA A 70 5.20 -0.74 8.72
C ALA A 70 5.50 -0.15 7.33
N TYR A 71 6.20 0.99 7.27
CA TYR A 71 6.64 1.56 5.99
C TYR A 71 7.59 0.63 5.22
N LEU A 72 8.60 0.08 5.90
CA LEU A 72 9.61 -0.74 5.23
C LEU A 72 8.98 -1.99 4.60
N VAL A 73 8.17 -2.73 5.35
CA VAL A 73 7.58 -3.99 4.86
C VAL A 73 6.59 -3.73 3.73
N ALA A 74 5.80 -2.66 3.82
CA ALA A 74 4.86 -2.28 2.76
C ALA A 74 5.58 -1.86 1.47
N GLU A 75 6.64 -1.06 1.59
CA GLU A 75 7.48 -0.67 0.45
C GLU A 75 8.11 -1.91 -0.21
N LEU A 76 8.70 -2.82 0.57
CA LEU A 76 9.29 -4.05 0.04
C LEU A 76 8.26 -4.98 -0.61
N ALA A 77 7.07 -5.12 -0.02
CA ALA A 77 5.98 -5.91 -0.59
C ALA A 77 5.50 -5.31 -1.92
N GLY A 78 5.37 -3.98 -1.99
CA GLY A 78 5.03 -3.28 -3.22
C GLY A 78 6.07 -3.51 -4.33
N ARG A 79 7.36 -3.37 -4.00
CA ARG A 79 8.45 -3.60 -4.96
C ARG A 79 8.46 -5.04 -5.48
N ALA A 80 8.34 -6.02 -4.59
CA ALA A 80 8.27 -7.43 -4.97
C ALA A 80 7.06 -7.72 -5.89
N ALA A 81 5.92 -7.08 -5.64
CA ALA A 81 4.76 -7.20 -6.52
C ALA A 81 4.99 -6.53 -7.89
N VAL A 82 5.66 -5.38 -7.96
CA VAL A 82 6.07 -4.76 -9.23
C VAL A 82 7.01 -5.67 -10.01
N ASP A 83 7.97 -6.33 -9.36
CA ASP A 83 8.88 -7.27 -10.02
C ASP A 83 8.15 -8.49 -10.59
N VAL A 84 7.11 -8.98 -9.90
CA VAL A 84 6.24 -10.04 -10.44
C VAL A 84 5.45 -9.55 -11.66
N ILE A 85 5.03 -8.28 -11.68
CA ILE A 85 4.27 -7.70 -12.80
C ILE A 85 5.14 -7.51 -14.03
N LEU A 86 6.34 -6.98 -13.86
CA LEU A 86 7.25 -6.65 -14.97
C LEU A 86 8.11 -7.84 -15.41
N GLY A 87 8.36 -8.79 -14.51
CA GLY A 87 9.39 -9.80 -14.71
C GLY A 87 10.81 -9.24 -14.57
N PRO A 88 11.83 -10.07 -14.87
CA PRO A 88 13.23 -9.66 -14.81
C PRO A 88 13.52 -8.51 -15.81
N GLU A 89 14.43 -7.62 -15.43
CA GLU A 89 15.05 -6.71 -16.40
C GLU A 89 15.97 -7.53 -17.32
N GLU A 90 15.84 -7.35 -18.64
CA GLU A 90 16.75 -7.91 -19.63
C GLU A 90 18.17 -7.32 -19.52
#